data_AF-A0A2X3K7Q3-F1
#
_entry.id   AF-A0A2X3K7Q3-F1
#
_cell.length_a   1.000
_cell.length_b   1.000
_cell.length_c   1.000
_cell.angle_alpha   90.00
_cell.angle_beta   90.00
_cell.angle_gamma   90.00
#
_symmetry.space_group_name_H-M   'P 1'
#
loop_
_entity.id
_entity.type
_entity.pdbx_description
1 polymer ?
#
loop_
_entity_poly.entity_id
_entity_poly.type
_entity_poly.pdbx_seq_one_letter_code
_entity_poly.pdbx_strand_id
1 'polypeptide(L)'
;MNDIASSRASIADQLPVLQRLHLWLLSLLYLATFGSFIGFSAGFAMLAKTQFPDVNILRLAFFGPFIGAIARSVGGAISDKFGGVRVTLINFIFMAIFSALLFLTLPGTGSGNFIAFYAVFMGLFLTAGLGSGSTFQMIARHLSPDNHLSGKDERR
;
A
#
# COMPACT_ATOMS: atom_id res chain seq x y z
N MET A 1 -6.36 -8.79 -33.17
CA MET A 1 -6.23 -10.19 -32.75
C MET A 1 -7.12 -10.36 -31.53
N ASN A 2 -8.22 -11.09 -31.71
CA ASN A 2 -9.33 -11.19 -30.77
C ASN A 2 -9.01 -12.23 -29.69
N ASP A 3 -8.54 -11.79 -28.52
CA ASP A 3 -8.26 -12.64 -27.36
C ASP A 3 -9.52 -12.82 -26.47
N ILE A 4 -10.64 -13.16 -27.10
CA ILE A 4 -11.93 -13.41 -26.44
C ILE A 4 -12.07 -14.89 -26.02
N ALA A 5 -11.01 -15.69 -26.20
CA ALA A 5 -10.97 -17.10 -25.80
C ALA A 5 -10.50 -17.30 -24.35
N SER A 6 -9.96 -16.28 -23.69
CA SER A 6 -9.59 -16.30 -22.26
C SER A 6 -10.81 -16.19 -21.31
N SER A 7 -12.02 -16.00 -21.84
CA SER A 7 -13.21 -15.64 -21.05
C SER A 7 -14.01 -16.83 -20.46
N ARG A 8 -13.42 -18.01 -20.28
CA ARG A 8 -14.10 -19.17 -19.65
C ARG A 8 -13.19 -20.04 -18.77
N ALA A 9 -12.25 -19.47 -18.04
CA ALA A 9 -11.70 -20.22 -16.89
C ALA A 9 -12.83 -20.41 -15.86
N SER A 10 -13.16 -21.66 -15.53
CA SER A 10 -14.13 -21.94 -14.47
C SER A 10 -13.59 -21.42 -13.13
N ILE A 11 -14.47 -21.15 -12.16
CA ILE A 11 -14.04 -20.85 -10.78
C ILE A 11 -13.12 -21.97 -10.27
N ALA A 12 -13.42 -23.22 -10.63
CA ALA A 12 -12.61 -24.39 -10.31
C ALA A 12 -11.17 -24.31 -10.87
N ASP A 13 -10.98 -23.65 -12.02
CA ASP A 13 -9.66 -23.48 -12.64
C ASP A 13 -8.86 -22.33 -12.01
N GLN A 14 -9.54 -21.39 -11.33
CA GLN A 14 -8.91 -20.26 -10.64
C GLN A 14 -8.52 -20.59 -9.19
N LEU A 15 -9.31 -21.41 -8.51
CA LEU A 15 -9.11 -21.80 -7.10
C LEU A 15 -7.74 -22.41 -6.75
N PRO A 16 -7.03 -23.15 -7.63
CA PRO A 16 -5.71 -23.71 -7.31
C PRO A 16 -4.67 -22.67 -6.89
N VAL A 17 -4.84 -21.39 -7.27
CA VAL A 17 -3.94 -20.30 -6.83
C VAL A 17 -3.94 -20.13 -5.31
N LEU A 18 -5.06 -20.42 -4.64
CA LEU A 18 -5.22 -20.28 -3.19
C LEU A 18 -4.35 -21.26 -2.39
N GLN A 19 -3.91 -22.36 -2.99
CA GLN A 19 -3.00 -23.32 -2.35
C GLN A 19 -1.55 -22.80 -2.29
N ARG A 20 -1.23 -21.74 -3.04
CA ARG A 20 0.13 -21.19 -3.10
C ARG A 20 0.38 -20.26 -1.93
N LEU A 21 1.30 -20.62 -1.03
CA LEU A 21 1.70 -19.79 0.11
C LEU A 21 2.17 -18.39 -0.30
N HIS A 22 2.83 -18.26 -1.45
CA HIS A 22 3.30 -16.97 -1.96
C HIS A 22 2.14 -15.97 -2.21
N LEU A 23 0.95 -16.46 -2.61
CA LEU A 23 -0.24 -15.62 -2.77
C LEU A 23 -0.64 -14.97 -1.44
N TRP A 24 -0.64 -15.73 -0.35
CA TRP A 24 -1.01 -15.25 0.97
C TRP A 24 -0.01 -14.24 1.52
N LEU A 25 1.29 -14.48 1.31
CA LEU A 25 2.34 -13.53 1.67
C LEU A 25 2.19 -12.20 0.91
N LEU A 26 1.97 -12.27 -0.41
CA LEU A 26 1.73 -11.09 -1.23
C LEU A 26 0.45 -10.36 -0.84
N SER A 27 -0.63 -11.10 -0.52
CA SER A 27 -1.88 -10.53 -0.01
C SER A 27 -1.67 -9.79 1.30
N LEU A 28 -0.83 -10.32 2.20
CA LEU A 28 -0.49 -9.66 3.45
C LEU A 28 0.26 -8.33 3.23
N LEU A 29 1.23 -8.30 2.30
CA LEU A 29 1.94 -7.07 1.95
C LEU A 29 1.01 -6.03 1.33
N TYR A 30 0.06 -6.48 0.51
CA TYR A 30 -0.94 -5.60 -0.08
C TYR A 30 -1.92 -5.06 0.97
N LEU A 31 -2.34 -5.91 1.91
CA LEU A 31 -3.17 -5.51 3.05
C LEU A 31 -2.45 -4.47 3.92
N ALA A 32 -1.16 -4.67 4.21
CA ALA A 32 -0.40 -3.74 5.02
C ALA A 32 -0.14 -2.38 4.35
N THR A 33 -0.31 -2.26 3.04
CA THR A 33 -0.16 -1.00 2.30
C THR A 33 -1.51 -0.40 1.93
N PHE A 34 -2.26 -1.07 1.05
CA PHE A 34 -3.57 -0.61 0.60
C PHE A 34 -4.61 -0.64 1.71
N GLY A 35 -4.61 -1.69 2.55
CA GLY A 35 -5.48 -1.75 3.72
C GLY A 35 -5.18 -0.63 4.71
N SER A 36 -3.91 -0.25 4.91
CA SER A 36 -3.56 0.94 5.69
C SER A 36 -4.05 2.23 5.04
N PHE A 37 -3.90 2.40 3.73
CA PHE A 37 -4.42 3.59 3.03
C PHE A 37 -5.94 3.76 3.24
N ILE A 38 -6.72 2.69 3.09
CA ILE A 38 -8.17 2.71 3.32
C ILE A 38 -8.49 2.88 4.81
N GLY A 39 -7.81 2.16 5.69
CA GLY A 39 -8.01 2.25 7.15
C GLY A 39 -7.74 3.65 7.69
N PHE A 40 -6.66 4.30 7.24
CA PHE A 40 -6.37 5.69 7.58
C PHE A 40 -7.43 6.62 6.98
N SER A 41 -7.85 6.41 5.72
CA SER A 41 -8.92 7.24 5.10
C SER A 41 -10.22 7.20 5.92
N ALA A 42 -10.58 6.03 6.45
CA ALA A 42 -11.78 5.85 7.26
C ALA A 42 -11.62 6.40 8.68
N GLY A 43 -10.48 6.17 9.33
CA GLY A 43 -10.28 6.44 10.75
C GLY A 43 -9.64 7.79 11.09
N PHE A 44 -8.90 8.42 10.16
CA PHE A 44 -8.05 9.58 10.45
C PHE A 44 -8.82 10.77 11.00
N ALA A 45 -9.93 11.15 10.36
CA ALA A 45 -10.73 12.29 10.80
C ALA A 45 -11.30 12.06 12.21
N MET A 46 -11.72 10.83 12.51
CA MET A 46 -12.22 10.47 13.83
C MET A 46 -11.10 10.52 14.88
N LEU A 47 -9.94 9.92 14.59
CA LEU A 47 -8.79 9.96 15.48
C LEU A 47 -8.32 11.38 15.76
N ALA A 48 -8.17 12.21 14.72
CA ALA A 48 -7.78 13.60 14.88
C ALA A 48 -8.77 14.38 15.77
N LYS A 49 -10.08 14.12 15.63
CA LYS A 49 -11.10 14.77 16.46
C LYS A 49 -11.05 14.31 17.93
N THR A 50 -10.69 13.06 18.21
CA THR A 50 -10.56 12.59 19.60
C THR A 50 -9.28 13.09 20.27
N GLN A 51 -8.19 13.24 19.51
CA GLN A 51 -6.91 13.71 20.05
C GLN A 51 -6.80 15.24 20.08
N PHE A 52 -7.39 15.94 19.12
CA PHE A 52 -7.29 17.39 18.95
C PHE A 52 -8.70 17.99 18.68
N PRO A 53 -9.57 18.04 19.70
CA PRO A 53 -10.97 18.41 19.53
C PRO A 53 -11.17 19.86 19.05
N ASP A 54 -10.23 20.75 19.35
CA ASP A 54 -10.29 22.16 18.98
C ASP A 54 -10.00 22.41 17.48
N VAL A 55 -9.47 21.40 16.77
CA VAL A 55 -9.09 21.53 15.37
C VAL A 55 -10.23 21.08 14.45
N ASN A 56 -10.61 21.92 13.48
CA ASN A 56 -11.56 21.53 12.44
C ASN A 56 -10.92 20.63 11.38
N ILE A 57 -10.70 19.36 11.71
CA ILE A 57 -10.00 18.40 10.85
C ILE A 57 -10.75 18.12 9.53
N LEU A 58 -12.07 18.30 9.46
CA LEU A 58 -12.84 18.00 8.25
C LEU A 58 -12.39 18.82 7.03
N ARG A 59 -11.83 20.02 7.26
CA ARG A 59 -11.25 20.85 6.20
C ARG A 59 -9.89 20.35 5.70
N LEU A 60 -9.19 19.51 6.48
CA LEU A 60 -7.81 19.08 6.21
C LEU A 60 -7.70 17.57 5.93
N ALA A 61 -8.68 16.77 6.36
CA ALA A 61 -8.64 15.31 6.32
C ALA A 61 -8.52 14.75 4.89
N PHE A 62 -9.19 15.39 3.93
CA PHE A 62 -9.22 14.95 2.53
C PHE A 62 -7.83 14.90 1.87
N PHE A 63 -6.89 15.69 2.39
CA PHE A 63 -5.57 15.82 1.78
C PHE A 63 -4.74 14.54 1.92
N GLY A 64 -4.93 13.77 3.00
CA GLY A 64 -4.27 12.48 3.20
C GLY A 64 -4.59 11.47 2.07
N PRO A 65 -5.87 11.13 1.85
CA PRO A 65 -6.27 10.29 0.73
C PRO A 65 -5.83 10.83 -0.64
N PHE A 66 -5.86 12.16 -0.82
CA PHE A 66 -5.42 12.81 -2.05
C PHE A 66 -3.93 12.54 -2.37
N ILE A 67 -3.02 12.81 -1.42
CA ILE A 67 -1.59 12.56 -1.63
C ILE A 67 -1.28 11.07 -1.75
N GLY A 68 -1.96 10.21 -0.99
CA GLY A 68 -1.77 8.77 -1.07
C GLY A 68 -2.23 8.19 -2.42
N ALA A 69 -3.31 8.72 -2.99
CA ALA A 69 -3.77 8.32 -4.33
C ALA A 69 -2.75 8.68 -5.42
N ILE A 70 -2.15 9.86 -5.36
CA ILE A 70 -1.07 10.26 -6.28
C ILE A 70 0.16 9.38 -6.06
N ALA A 71 0.55 9.17 -4.80
CA ALA A 71 1.69 8.37 -4.42
C ALA A 71 1.57 6.92 -4.92
N ARG A 72 0.36 6.38 -5.04
CA ARG A 72 0.12 5.04 -5.63
C ARG A 72 0.61 4.95 -7.07
N SER A 73 0.23 5.89 -7.92
CA SER A 73 0.70 5.91 -9.32
C SER A 73 2.21 6.09 -9.41
N VAL A 74 2.77 6.96 -8.58
CA VAL A 74 4.22 7.19 -8.49
C VAL A 74 4.95 5.92 -8.02
N GLY A 75 4.43 5.22 -7.02
CA GLY A 75 4.99 3.98 -6.50
C GLY A 75 5.08 2.87 -7.55
N GLY A 76 4.06 2.77 -8.41
CA GLY A 76 4.08 1.89 -9.58
C GLY A 76 5.21 2.26 -10.56
N ALA A 77 5.26 3.53 -10.97
CA ALA A 77 6.27 4.02 -11.92
C ALA A 77 7.71 3.85 -11.40
N ILE A 78 7.96 4.11 -10.11
CA ILE A 78 9.27 3.87 -9.48
C ILE A 78 9.59 2.37 -9.48
N SER A 79 8.60 1.51 -9.21
CA SER A 79 8.77 0.05 -9.18
C SER A 79 9.07 -0.54 -10.55
N ASP A 80 8.58 0.08 -11.61
CA ASP A 80 8.92 -0.32 -12.97
C ASP A 80 10.40 -0.10 -13.29
N LYS A 81 10.98 0.98 -12.78
CA LYS A 81 12.39 1.34 -12.99
C LYS A 81 13.36 0.64 -12.03
N PHE A 82 13.03 0.55 -10.74
CA PHE A 82 13.95 0.08 -9.70
C PHE A 82 13.64 -1.31 -9.13
N GLY A 83 12.51 -1.91 -9.55
CA GLY A 83 12.02 -3.20 -9.11
C GLY A 83 11.12 -3.10 -7.87
N GLY A 84 9.90 -3.68 -7.97
CA GLY A 84 8.87 -3.59 -6.92
C GLY A 84 9.29 -4.13 -5.55
N VAL A 85 10.14 -5.18 -5.50
CA VAL A 85 10.62 -5.74 -4.22
C VAL A 85 11.43 -4.72 -3.43
N ARG A 86 12.40 -4.04 -4.06
CA ARG A 86 13.27 -3.06 -3.40
C ARG A 86 12.49 -1.84 -2.93
N VAL A 87 11.62 -1.32 -3.79
CA VAL A 87 10.76 -0.16 -3.48
C VAL A 87 9.83 -0.48 -2.32
N THR A 88 9.20 -1.66 -2.34
CA THR A 88 8.29 -2.09 -1.28
C THR A 88 9.01 -2.27 0.06
N LEU A 89 10.20 -2.87 0.07
CA LEU A 89 10.99 -3.05 1.29
C LEU A 89 11.36 -1.71 1.95
N ILE A 90 11.89 -0.77 1.15
CA ILE A 90 12.25 0.57 1.63
C ILE A 90 10.99 1.30 2.13
N ASN A 91 9.87 1.18 1.42
CA ASN A 91 8.61 1.78 1.83
C ASN A 91 8.13 1.25 3.19
N PHE A 92 8.24 -0.06 3.44
CA PHE A 92 7.87 -0.64 4.74
C PHE A 92 8.73 -0.11 5.90
N ILE A 93 10.02 0.15 5.66
CA ILE A 93 10.88 0.80 6.66
C ILE A 93 10.36 2.19 7.00
N PHE A 94 10.00 3.00 5.99
CA PHE A 94 9.40 4.31 6.22
C PHE A 94 8.05 4.22 6.93
N MET A 95 7.19 3.28 6.56
CA MET A 95 5.91 3.06 7.26
C MET A 95 6.13 2.72 8.74
N ALA A 96 7.11 1.88 9.07
CA ALA A 96 7.45 1.55 10.44
C ALA A 96 7.97 2.77 11.22
N ILE A 97 8.84 3.57 10.61
CA ILE A 97 9.37 4.80 11.20
C ILE A 97 8.25 5.81 11.47
N PHE A 98 7.40 6.11 10.48
CA PHE A 98 6.29 7.05 10.67
C PHE A 98 5.27 6.55 11.70
N SER A 99 5.00 5.25 11.72
CA SER A 99 4.13 4.64 12.74
C SER A 99 4.71 4.82 14.15
N ALA A 100 6.02 4.62 14.32
CA ALA A 100 6.69 4.86 15.60
C ALA A 100 6.71 6.36 15.97
N LEU A 101 6.98 7.25 15.01
CA LEU A 101 6.98 8.69 15.22
C LEU A 101 5.61 9.22 15.64
N LEU A 102 4.52 8.58 15.21
CA LEU A 102 3.17 8.99 15.55
C LEU A 102 2.94 9.06 17.07
N PHE A 103 3.54 8.13 17.83
CA PHE A 103 3.42 8.11 19.30
C PHE A 103 4.01 9.36 19.97
N LEU A 104 5.01 9.98 19.36
CA LEU A 104 5.62 11.22 19.87
C LEU A 104 4.76 12.46 19.61
N THR A 105 3.75 12.36 18.74
CA THR A 105 2.89 13.49 18.36
C THR A 105 1.60 13.57 19.17
N LEU A 106 1.20 12.45 19.79
CA LEU A 106 -0.05 12.32 20.51
C LEU A 106 -0.02 13.09 21.86
N PRO A 107 -1.16 13.65 22.28
CA PRO A 107 -1.30 14.22 23.62
C PRO A 107 -1.33 13.07 24.64
N GLY A 108 -0.16 12.70 25.17
CA GLY A 108 -0.04 11.74 26.26
C GLY A 108 -0.40 12.40 27.60
N THR A 109 0.60 12.63 28.45
CA THR A 109 0.46 13.35 29.73
C THR A 109 0.61 14.88 29.59
N GLY A 110 0.84 15.40 28.38
CA GLY A 110 1.04 16.83 28.09
C GLY A 110 0.29 17.30 26.85
N SER A 111 0.55 18.53 26.38
CA SER A 111 -0.02 19.06 25.14
C SER A 111 0.59 18.37 23.92
N GLY A 112 -0.19 17.58 23.18
CA GLY A 112 0.21 17.02 21.89
C GLY A 112 0.47 18.11 20.85
N ASN A 113 1.08 17.75 19.72
CA ASN A 113 1.35 18.68 18.63
C ASN A 113 0.55 18.27 17.39
N PHE A 114 -0.54 19.00 17.11
CA PHE A 114 -1.40 18.73 15.96
C PHE A 114 -0.64 18.81 14.62
N ILE A 115 0.25 19.80 14.46
CA ILE A 115 0.99 19.98 13.21
C ILE A 115 1.92 18.79 12.97
N ALA A 116 2.61 18.32 14.00
CA ALA A 116 3.47 17.13 13.92
C ALA A 116 2.63 15.87 13.65
N PHE A 117 1.51 15.70 14.35
CA PHE A 117 0.57 14.59 14.14
C PHE A 117 0.07 14.54 12.68
N TYR A 118 -0.37 15.69 12.16
CA TYR A 118 -0.86 15.82 10.80
C TYR A 118 0.25 15.51 9.79
N ALA A 119 1.45 16.06 9.97
CA ALA A 119 2.58 15.82 9.07
C ALA A 119 3.01 14.34 9.05
N VAL A 120 3.06 13.69 10.21
CA VAL A 120 3.34 12.25 10.30
C VAL A 120 2.25 11.43 9.60
N PHE A 121 0.98 11.79 9.80
CA PHE A 121 -0.12 11.14 9.09
C PHE A 121 -0.05 11.34 7.57
N MET A 122 0.36 12.51 7.09
CA MET A 122 0.59 12.71 5.66
C MET A 122 1.72 11.81 5.14
N GLY A 123 2.78 11.62 5.91
CA GLY A 123 3.82 10.63 5.64
C GLY A 123 3.27 9.20 5.57
N LEU A 124 2.40 8.81 6.50
CA LEU A 124 1.72 7.51 6.51
C LEU A 124 0.82 7.32 5.29
N PHE A 125 0.02 8.33 4.90
CA PHE A 125 -0.82 8.28 3.71
C PHE A 125 0.01 8.15 2.42
N LEU A 126 1.08 8.93 2.34
CA LEU A 126 2.01 8.90 1.19
C LEU A 126 2.67 7.53 1.06
N THR A 127 3.21 6.98 2.15
CA THR A 127 3.90 5.68 2.15
C THR A 127 2.93 4.51 1.99
N ALA A 128 1.71 4.58 2.53
CA ALA A 128 0.67 3.59 2.28
C ALA A 128 0.23 3.59 0.80
N GLY A 129 0.08 4.77 0.20
CA GLY A 129 -0.19 4.95 -1.22
C GLY A 129 0.93 4.38 -2.10
N LEU A 130 2.17 4.83 -1.88
CA LEU A 130 3.36 4.39 -2.62
C LEU A 130 3.55 2.87 -2.53
N GLY A 131 3.46 2.32 -1.31
CA GLY A 131 3.54 0.88 -1.07
C GLY A 131 2.45 0.08 -1.77
N SER A 132 1.26 0.66 -1.94
CA SER A 132 0.17 -0.01 -2.66
C SER A 132 0.51 -0.16 -4.15
N GLY A 133 1.10 0.88 -4.75
CA GLY A 133 1.55 0.85 -6.15
C GLY A 133 2.69 -0.13 -6.36
N SER A 134 3.69 -0.11 -5.48
CA SER A 134 4.86 -0.99 -5.58
C SER A 134 4.51 -2.47 -5.35
N THR A 135 3.64 -2.76 -4.38
CA THR A 135 3.20 -4.12 -4.10
C THR A 135 2.34 -4.66 -5.23
N PHE A 136 1.45 -3.85 -5.82
CA PHE A 136 0.65 -4.27 -6.97
C PHE A 136 1.52 -4.63 -8.17
N GLN A 137 2.54 -3.82 -8.46
CA GLN A 137 3.50 -4.09 -9.51
C GLN A 137 4.30 -5.38 -9.26
N MET A 138 4.72 -5.60 -8.01
CA MET A 138 5.43 -6.80 -7.59
C MET A 138 4.56 -8.07 -7.78
N ILE A 139 3.29 -8.00 -7.41
CA ILE A 139 2.30 -9.08 -7.58
C ILE A 139 2.10 -9.38 -9.07
N ALA A 140 1.87 -8.35 -9.89
CA ALA A 140 1.62 -8.50 -11.32
C ALA A 140 2.78 -9.20 -12.05
N ARG A 141 4.04 -8.90 -11.68
CA ARG A 141 5.21 -9.58 -12.26
C ARG A 141 5.34 -11.05 -11.83
N HIS A 142 4.96 -11.40 -10.61
CA HIS A 142 5.07 -12.78 -10.12
C HIS A 142 3.94 -13.68 -10.63
N LEU A 143 2.75 -13.13 -10.87
CA LEU A 143 1.62 -13.88 -11.42
C LEU A 143 1.53 -13.81 -12.96
N SER A 144 2.38 -13.01 -13.63
CA SER A 144 2.38 -12.96 -15.10
C SER A 144 2.88 -14.27 -15.70
N PRO A 145 2.17 -14.84 -16.69
CA PRO A 145 2.49 -16.14 -17.29
C PRO A 145 3.87 -16.20 -17.99
N ASP A 146 4.47 -15.06 -18.34
CA ASP A 146 5.77 -15.00 -19.03
C ASP A 146 6.96 -15.51 -18.19
N ASN A 147 6.86 -15.48 -16.85
CA ASN A 147 7.91 -16.02 -15.99
C ASN A 147 7.99 -17.56 -16.00
N HIS A 148 6.99 -18.25 -16.55
CA HIS A 148 7.05 -19.70 -16.73
C HIS A 148 7.72 -20.13 -18.04
N LEU A 149 8.00 -19.19 -18.96
CA LEU A 149 8.67 -19.48 -20.23
C LEU A 149 10.19 -19.29 -20.15
N SER A 150 10.69 -18.42 -19.27
CA SER A 150 12.15 -18.21 -19.11
C SER A 150 12.89 -19.41 -18.49
N GLY A 151 12.20 -20.31 -17.78
CA GLY A 151 12.80 -21.50 -17.17
C GLY A 151 12.81 -22.75 -18.05
N LYS A 152 12.26 -22.68 -19.27
CA LYS A 152 12.22 -23.80 -20.22
C LYS A 152 13.24 -23.67 -21.36
N ASP A 153 13.78 -22.49 -21.62
CA ASP A 153 14.77 -22.29 -22.69
C ASP A 153 16.23 -22.53 -22.26
N GLU A 154 16.55 -22.64 -20.97
CA GLU A 154 17.89 -23.06 -20.51
C GLU A 154 18.08 -24.59 -20.44
N ARG A 155 17.08 -25.37 -20.89
CA ARG A 155 17.17 -26.84 -20.99
C ARG A 155 16.95 -27.34 -22.42
N ARG A 156 17.58 -26.68 -23.40
CA ARG A 156 17.82 -27.23 -24.75
C ARG A 156 19.21 -26.86 -25.24
#